data_AF-A0A2N2SRW3-F1
#
_entry.id   AF-A0A2N2SRW3-F1
#
_cell.length_a   1.000
_cell.length_b   1.000
_cell.length_c   1.000
_cell.angle_alpha   90.00
_cell.angle_beta   90.00
_cell.angle_gamma   90.00
#
_symmetry.space_group_name_H-M   'P 1'
#
loop_
_entity.id
_entity.type
_entity.pdbx_description
1 polymer ?
#
loop_
_entity_poly.entity_id
_entity_poly.type
_entity_poly.pdbx_seq_one_letter_code
_entity_poly.pdbx_strand_id
1 'polypeptide(L)'
;LERLRALLPPAGASPSNPVDLGLGAAFAPRLYLESLEICLEDPEVDTVLMVGGGRTPEAAEAFTQGLVSIRKKTSKHILAFMYPGASYFSPEHIATLLSSGIPVYSTPERGLRAYSRMLEYYRFRAEE
;
A
#
# COMPACT_ATOMS: atom_id res chain seq x y z
N LEU A 1 -3.46 8.60 14.38
CA LEU A 1 -3.49 9.87 13.60
C LEU A 1 -2.35 10.85 13.90
N GLU A 2 -1.97 11.08 15.16
CA GLU A 2 -0.88 12.04 15.49
C GLU A 2 0.46 11.72 14.82
N ARG A 3 0.85 10.44 14.80
CA ARG A 3 2.06 9.97 14.10
C ARG A 3 2.03 10.23 12.59
N LEU A 4 0.88 10.05 11.94
CA LEU A 4 0.72 10.41 10.53
C LEU A 4 0.85 11.92 10.33
N ARG A 5 0.18 12.74 11.16
CA ARG A 5 0.29 14.20 11.07
C ARG A 5 1.73 14.71 11.23
N ALA A 6 2.53 14.06 12.07
CA ALA A 6 3.94 14.40 12.25
C ALA A 6 4.81 14.01 11.05
N LEU A 7 4.41 12.98 10.28
CA LEU A 7 5.13 12.50 9.10
C LEU A 7 4.78 13.30 7.84
N LEU A 8 3.52 13.75 7.73
CA LEU A 8 2.98 14.37 6.53
C LEU A 8 3.40 15.84 6.37
N PRO A 9 3.57 16.33 5.12
CA PRO A 9 3.72 17.75 4.85
C PRO A 9 2.56 18.57 5.44
N PRO A 10 2.80 19.81 5.88
CA PRO A 10 1.78 20.65 6.51
C PRO A 10 0.66 21.09 5.55
N ALA A 11 0.89 21.01 4.23
CA ALA A 11 -0.08 21.37 3.20
C ALA A 11 -0.04 20.37 2.03
N GLY A 12 -1.20 20.12 1.43
CA GLY A 12 -1.33 19.22 0.28
C GLY A 12 -1.24 17.73 0.63
N ALA A 13 -1.47 17.37 1.89
CA ALA A 13 -1.50 16.02 2.41
C ALA A 13 -2.67 15.85 3.39
N SER A 14 -3.10 14.61 3.63
CA SER A 14 -4.22 14.30 4.52
C SER A 14 -3.95 13.02 5.31
N PRO A 15 -4.05 13.03 6.66
CA PRO A 15 -3.91 11.83 7.48
C PRO A 15 -5.22 11.01 7.58
N SER A 16 -6.32 11.49 6.98
CA SER A 16 -7.61 10.79 6.99
C SER A 16 -7.61 9.59 6.04
N ASN A 17 -8.73 8.87 5.90
CA ASN A 17 -8.85 7.81 4.89
C ASN A 17 -9.48 8.40 3.61
N PRO A 18 -8.77 8.44 2.46
CA PRO A 18 -7.43 7.90 2.19
C PRO A 18 -6.29 8.78 2.74
N VAL A 19 -5.20 8.11 3.17
CA VAL A 19 -3.99 8.80 3.66
C VAL A 19 -3.23 9.35 2.46
N ASP A 20 -3.34 10.65 2.23
CA ASP A 20 -2.69 11.36 1.14
C ASP A 20 -1.34 11.91 1.59
N LEU A 21 -0.26 11.42 0.97
CA LEU A 21 1.11 11.79 1.29
C LEU A 21 1.59 13.06 0.55
N GLY A 22 0.75 13.59 -0.33
CA GLY A 22 1.08 14.68 -1.24
C GLY A 22 1.98 14.24 -2.41
N LEU A 23 2.09 15.10 -3.43
CA LEU A 23 2.79 14.78 -4.69
C LEU A 23 4.28 14.47 -4.50
N GLY A 24 4.92 15.09 -3.50
CA GLY A 24 6.35 14.90 -3.21
C GLY A 24 6.70 13.49 -2.74
N ALA A 25 5.74 12.74 -2.18
CA ALA A 25 5.98 11.40 -1.68
C ALA A 25 6.41 10.41 -2.76
N ALA A 26 6.03 10.67 -4.02
CA ALA A 26 6.41 9.85 -5.17
C ALA A 26 7.94 9.76 -5.40
N PHE A 27 8.72 10.68 -4.82
CA PHE A 27 10.18 10.69 -4.83
C PHE A 27 10.81 10.24 -3.50
N ALA A 28 10.00 9.97 -2.48
CA ALA A 28 10.44 9.60 -1.15
C ALA A 28 9.74 8.32 -0.68
N PRO A 29 10.19 7.12 -1.13
CA PRO A 29 9.60 5.83 -0.75
C PRO A 29 9.42 5.65 0.75
N ARG A 30 10.34 6.21 1.55
CA ARG A 30 10.27 6.23 3.02
C ARG A 30 8.93 6.73 3.54
N LEU A 31 8.35 7.77 2.94
CA LEU A 31 7.05 8.32 3.39
C LEU A 31 5.92 7.31 3.22
N TYR A 32 5.92 6.53 2.13
CA TYR A 32 4.93 5.47 1.93
C TYR A 32 5.10 4.34 2.93
N LEU A 33 6.34 3.90 3.14
CA LEU A 33 6.64 2.76 4.01
C LEU A 33 6.35 3.08 5.48
N GLU A 34 6.76 4.25 5.96
CA GLU A 34 6.47 4.68 7.34
C GLU A 34 4.97 4.92 7.56
N SER A 35 4.27 5.52 6.58
CA SER A 35 2.82 5.68 6.67
C SER A 35 2.10 4.33 6.71
N LEU A 36 2.56 3.36 5.91
CA LEU A 36 2.04 2.01 5.91
C LEU A 36 2.25 1.32 7.26
N GLU A 37 3.46 1.37 7.83
CA GLU A 37 3.73 0.81 9.17
C GLU A 37 2.81 1.43 10.22
N ILE A 38 2.66 2.77 10.24
CA ILE A 38 1.74 3.44 11.16
C ILE A 38 0.29 2.95 10.99
N CYS A 39 -0.18 2.79 9.75
CA CYS A 39 -1.54 2.29 9.50
C CYS A 39 -1.70 0.82 9.93
N LEU A 40 -0.69 -0.03 9.69
CA LEU A 40 -0.76 -1.45 10.04
C LEU A 40 -0.67 -1.70 11.55
N GLU A 41 -0.11 -0.77 12.32
CA GLU A 41 -0.09 -0.84 13.79
C GLU A 41 -1.44 -0.47 14.42
N ASP A 42 -2.33 0.23 13.71
CA ASP A 42 -3.64 0.62 14.21
C ASP A 42 -4.59 -0.61 14.29
N PRO A 43 -5.08 -1.03 15.46
CA PRO A 43 -5.92 -2.21 15.60
C PRO A 43 -7.23 -2.13 14.80
N GLU A 44 -7.71 -0.93 14.45
CA GLU A 44 -8.93 -0.73 13.66
C GLU A 44 -8.70 -0.83 12.14
N VAL A 45 -7.45 -1.05 11.71
CA VAL A 45 -7.11 -1.24 10.29
C VAL A 45 -6.87 -2.71 10.00
N ASP A 46 -7.72 -3.31 9.19
CA ASP A 46 -7.55 -4.69 8.71
C ASP A 46 -6.69 -4.78 7.44
N THR A 47 -6.71 -3.73 6.63
CA THR A 47 -6.20 -3.78 5.25
C THR A 47 -5.79 -2.40 4.74
N VAL A 48 -4.68 -2.36 3.99
CA VAL A 48 -4.20 -1.16 3.33
C VAL A 48 -4.02 -1.43 1.83
N LEU A 49 -4.61 -0.57 1.00
CA LEU A 49 -4.33 -0.51 -0.44
C LEU A 49 -3.31 0.60 -0.70
N MET A 50 -2.11 0.22 -1.09
CA MET A 50 -1.05 1.14 -1.46
C MET A 50 -1.32 1.70 -2.86
N VAL A 51 -1.55 3.00 -2.95
CA VAL A 51 -1.68 3.75 -4.19
C VAL A 51 -0.43 4.59 -4.35
N GLY A 52 0.47 4.19 -5.25
CA GLY A 52 1.72 4.90 -5.45
C GLY A 52 2.88 3.99 -5.79
N GLY A 53 4.09 4.54 -5.77
CA GLY A 53 5.30 3.84 -6.13
C GLY A 53 6.48 4.79 -6.31
N GLY A 54 7.60 4.27 -6.80
CA GLY A 54 8.79 5.06 -7.08
C GLY A 54 8.75 5.76 -8.44
N ARG A 55 9.12 7.05 -8.45
CA ARG A 55 9.34 7.87 -9.66
C ARG A 55 10.76 7.77 -10.23
N THR A 56 11.60 6.91 -9.67
CA THR A 56 12.91 6.53 -10.22
C THR A 56 13.09 5.01 -10.04
N PRO A 57 14.02 4.36 -10.77
CA PRO A 57 14.33 2.95 -10.56
C PRO A 57 14.71 2.62 -9.11
N GLU A 58 15.55 3.45 -8.48
CA GLU A 58 16.00 3.26 -7.10
C GLU A 58 14.82 3.38 -6.13
N ALA A 59 13.92 4.35 -6.39
CA ALA A 59 12.73 4.53 -5.59
C ALA A 59 11.74 3.36 -5.74
N ALA A 60 11.61 2.79 -6.94
CA ALA A 60 10.74 1.65 -7.20
C ALA A 60 11.27 0.38 -6.51
N GLU A 61 12.58 0.15 -6.58
CA GLU A 61 13.25 -0.95 -5.88
C GLU A 61 13.09 -0.81 -4.36
N ALA A 62 13.41 0.37 -3.81
CA ALA A 62 13.28 0.63 -2.38
C ALA A 62 11.84 0.47 -1.87
N PHE A 63 10.85 0.94 -2.64
CA PHE A 63 9.45 0.76 -2.32
C PHE A 63 9.06 -0.74 -2.34
N THR A 64 9.48 -1.47 -3.36
CA THR A 64 9.19 -2.91 -3.51
C THR A 64 9.75 -3.73 -2.36
N GLN A 65 11.05 -3.59 -2.07
CA GLN A 65 11.69 -4.32 -0.97
C GLN A 65 11.14 -3.91 0.40
N GLY A 66 10.79 -2.63 0.56
CA GLY A 66 10.12 -2.12 1.75
C GLY A 66 8.78 -2.80 1.99
N LEU A 67 7.92 -2.87 0.96
CA LEU A 67 6.64 -3.57 1.06
C LEU A 67 6.79 -5.05 1.41
N VAL A 68 7.73 -5.76 0.76
CA VAL A 68 8.02 -7.17 1.06
C VAL A 68 8.47 -7.33 2.52
N SER A 69 9.32 -6.43 3.00
CA SER A 69 9.83 -6.46 4.38
C SER A 69 8.73 -6.21 5.41
N ILE A 70 7.84 -5.25 5.15
CA ILE A 70 6.68 -4.96 6.01
C ILE A 70 5.69 -6.13 5.99
N ARG A 71 5.40 -6.69 4.82
CA ARG A 71 4.50 -7.84 4.67
C ARG A 71 4.91 -9.03 5.53
N LYS A 72 6.20 -9.28 5.71
CA LYS A 72 6.73 -10.36 6.58
C LYS A 72 6.45 -10.14 8.07
N LYS A 73 6.18 -8.90 8.51
CA LYS A 73 6.00 -8.53 9.91
C LYS A 73 4.53 -8.41 10.34
N THR A 74 3.58 -8.49 9.39
CA THR A 74 2.16 -8.29 9.66
C THR A 74 1.30 -9.45 9.14
N SER A 75 0.21 -9.72 9.84
CA SER A 75 -0.87 -10.60 9.37
C SER A 75 -1.95 -9.86 8.57
N LYS A 76 -1.96 -8.53 8.61
CA LYS A 76 -2.95 -7.68 7.91
C LYS A 76 -2.70 -7.66 6.41
N HIS A 77 -3.76 -7.41 5.63
CA HIS A 77 -3.65 -7.45 4.18
C HIS A 77 -3.03 -6.16 3.62
N ILE A 78 -2.10 -6.33 2.69
CA ILE A 78 -1.50 -5.25 1.91
C ILE A 78 -1.83 -5.53 0.46
N LEU A 79 -2.55 -4.62 -0.19
CA LEU A 79 -2.80 -4.63 -1.62
C LEU A 79 -1.96 -3.51 -2.24
N ALA A 80 -1.60 -3.67 -3.52
CA ALA A 80 -0.87 -2.64 -4.23
C ALA A 80 -1.56 -2.28 -5.55
N PHE A 81 -1.61 -0.99 -5.85
CA PHE A 81 -1.96 -0.46 -7.14
C PHE A 81 -0.79 0.39 -7.65
N MET A 82 -0.23 -0.03 -8.78
CA MET A 82 0.86 0.66 -9.46
C MET A 82 0.29 1.45 -10.62
N TYR A 83 0.46 2.77 -10.60
CA TYR A 83 -0.05 3.64 -11.64
C TYR A 83 0.73 3.42 -12.94
N PRO A 84 0.10 2.90 -14.02
CA PRO A 84 0.78 2.66 -15.28
C PRO A 84 1.33 3.96 -15.86
N GLY A 85 2.60 3.97 -16.29
CA GLY A 85 3.25 5.14 -16.90
C GLY A 85 3.64 6.28 -15.95
N ALA A 86 3.26 6.20 -14.66
CA ALA A 86 3.68 7.16 -13.64
C ALA A 86 4.61 6.56 -12.58
N SER A 87 4.94 5.28 -12.68
CA SER A 87 5.84 4.59 -11.77
C SER A 87 6.88 3.79 -12.57
N TYR A 88 8.09 3.66 -12.02
CA TYR A 88 9.19 2.90 -12.63
C TYR A 88 9.12 1.39 -12.32
N PHE A 89 7.92 0.87 -12.06
CA PHE A 89 7.72 -0.55 -11.79
C PHE A 89 7.91 -1.38 -13.04
N SER A 90 8.90 -2.26 -12.99
CA SER A 90 9.12 -3.29 -14.00
C SER A 90 8.31 -4.57 -13.69
N PRO A 91 8.16 -5.48 -14.67
CA PRO A 91 7.53 -6.78 -14.44
C PRO A 91 8.17 -7.59 -13.30
N GLU A 92 9.49 -7.45 -13.09
CA GLU A 92 10.22 -8.10 -12.00
C GLU A 92 9.71 -7.62 -10.64
N HIS A 93 9.53 -6.31 -10.44
CA HIS A 93 9.00 -5.77 -9.20
C HIS A 93 7.59 -6.31 -8.90
N ILE A 94 6.74 -6.41 -9.94
CA ILE A 94 5.40 -6.98 -9.80
C ILE A 94 5.48 -8.46 -9.40
N ALA A 95 6.36 -9.24 -10.03
CA ALA A 95 6.57 -10.65 -9.69
C ALA A 95 7.09 -10.82 -8.25
N THR A 96 7.96 -9.94 -7.79
CA THR A 96 8.46 -9.92 -6.40
C THR A 96 7.31 -9.65 -5.41
N LEU A 97 6.46 -8.66 -5.68
CA LEU A 97 5.30 -8.37 -4.81
C LEU A 97 4.33 -9.55 -4.77
N LEU A 98 3.97 -10.11 -5.93
CA LEU A 98 3.06 -11.24 -6.02
C LEU A 98 3.59 -12.48 -5.29
N SER A 99 4.87 -12.83 -5.49
CA SER A 99 5.49 -13.98 -4.82
C SER A 99 5.64 -13.78 -3.30
N SER A 100 5.65 -12.53 -2.82
CA SER A 100 5.60 -12.20 -1.40
C SER A 100 4.19 -12.20 -0.78
N GLY A 101 3.16 -12.49 -1.57
CA GLY A 101 1.76 -12.48 -1.12
C GLY A 101 1.12 -11.09 -1.07
N ILE A 102 1.64 -10.14 -1.86
CA ILE A 102 1.07 -8.80 -2.05
C ILE A 102 0.42 -8.76 -3.44
N PRO A 103 -0.92 -8.83 -3.55
CA PRO A 103 -1.60 -8.74 -4.84
C PRO A 103 -1.46 -7.34 -5.44
N VAL A 104 -1.08 -7.28 -6.71
CA VAL A 104 -0.90 -6.04 -7.48
C VAL A 104 -2.04 -5.91 -8.50
N TYR A 105 -2.72 -4.78 -8.51
CA TYR A 105 -3.86 -4.50 -9.39
C TYR A 105 -3.54 -3.37 -10.36
N SER A 106 -4.24 -3.39 -11.50
CA SER A 106 -4.11 -2.37 -12.54
C SER A 106 -4.92 -1.10 -12.26
N THR A 107 -5.86 -1.14 -11.32
CA THR A 107 -6.62 0.02 -10.83
C THR A 107 -6.98 -0.19 -9.35
N PRO A 108 -7.18 0.87 -8.55
CA PRO A 108 -7.55 0.73 -7.15
C PRO A 108 -8.93 0.08 -6.98
N GLU A 109 -9.88 0.36 -7.88
CA GLU A 109 -11.24 -0.21 -7.85
C GLU A 109 -11.21 -1.73 -8.04
N ARG A 110 -10.30 -2.25 -8.87
CA ARG A 110 -10.12 -3.70 -9.03
C ARG A 110 -9.58 -4.34 -7.76
N GLY A 111 -8.63 -3.68 -7.09
CA GLY A 111 -8.09 -4.14 -5.81
C GLY A 111 -9.16 -4.18 -4.73
N LEU A 112 -9.90 -3.08 -4.55
CA LEU A 112 -10.99 -3.01 -3.58
C LEU A 112 -12.12 -3.98 -3.89
N ARG A 113 -12.46 -4.18 -5.16
CA ARG A 113 -13.47 -5.16 -5.57
C ARG A 113 -13.04 -6.59 -5.23
N ALA A 114 -11.79 -6.96 -5.52
CA ALA A 114 -11.26 -8.28 -5.17
C ALA A 114 -11.29 -8.50 -3.65
N TYR A 115 -10.88 -7.50 -2.87
CA TYR A 115 -10.93 -7.54 -1.42
C TYR A 115 -12.36 -7.67 -0.88
N SER A 116 -13.32 -6.90 -1.42
CA SER A 116 -14.74 -7.01 -1.05
C SER A 116 -15.28 -8.43 -1.27
N ARG A 117 -14.96 -9.04 -2.41
CA ARG A 117 -15.38 -10.43 -2.71
C ARG A 117 -14.76 -11.45 -1.77
N MET A 118 -13.49 -11.27 -1.42
CA MET A 118 -12.82 -12.10 -0.42
C MET A 118 -13.52 -11.99 0.95
N LEU A 119 -13.86 -10.77 1.38
CA LEU A 119 -14.60 -10.54 2.63
C LEU A 119 -16.00 -11.14 2.62
N GLU A 120 -16.75 -10.98 1.52
CA GLU A 120 -18.07 -11.61 1.33
C GLU A 120 -17.97 -13.13 1.51
N TYR A 121 -16.98 -13.76 0.87
CA TYR A 121 -16.77 -15.20 1.00
C TYR A 121 -16.33 -15.60 2.42
N TYR A 122 -15.44 -14.85 3.04
CA TYR A 122 -15.02 -15.10 4.42
C TYR A 122 -16.20 -15.07 5.39
N ARG A 123 -17.10 -14.08 5.26
CA ARG A 123 -18.31 -13.97 6.09
C ARG A 123 -19.26 -15.13 5.84
N PHE A 124 -19.50 -15.48 4.57
CA PHE A 124 -20.30 -16.65 4.21
C PHE A 124 -19.77 -17.94 4.88
N ARG A 125 -18.44 -18.14 4.91
CA ARG A 125 -17.81 -19.30 5.54
C ARG A 125 -17.79 -19.26 7.06
N ALA A 126 -17.97 -18.10 7.68
CA ALA A 126 -17.98 -17.94 9.14
C ALA A 126 -19.40 -18.12 9.72
N GLU A 127 -20.43 -18.02 8.89
CA GLU A 127 -21.83 -18.27 9.25
C GLU A 127 -22.23 -19.76 9.15
N GLU A 128 -21.42 -20.59 8.48
CA GLU A 128 -21.52 -22.07 8.45
C GLU A 128 -20.83 -22.71 9.67
#